data_AF-A0A964QI06-F1
#
_entry.id   AF-A0A964QI06-F1
#
_cell.length_a   1.000
_cell.length_b   1.000
_cell.length_c   1.000
_cell.angle_alpha   90.00
_cell.angle_beta   90.00
_cell.angle_gamma   90.00
#
_symmetry.space_group_name_H-M   'P 1'
#
loop_
_entity.id
_entity.type
_entity.pdbx_description
1 polymer ?
#
loop_
_entity_poly.entity_id
_entity_poly.type
_entity_poly.pdbx_seq_one_letter_code
_entity_poly.pdbx_strand_id
1 'polypeptide(L)'
;MANTEKSEPEIEMSPEQKAQYRLMLAETLRSARTYGGDETSFDRLIETGDRLDQWMRNTFGSGKKLDDEAEEKIAEKADAPKVRTIDSVLDIASKSFRAAMEEPRTLGEKLKKLSIVHSTIDRVLLPPGTQEVIGEDGTGEWKEAKTEPRIERLLAVLQEHGIFTDDLIVTLGITKPNMMRKESYALIEIPRIGREVLVCNQVGEATFVSRGHLDLQTYLQKTKEEIGELEGVERIVSPGLGEWETRVIEALLKDISAGETRKIDIKNMDALRRAIMEKCQTGKEWMGMTQKQRHAFKIAGRGEIAIATALGLKLKNACRNPYEHALLGQAIYGSTIEISQALNDEKEWLVIAEKPEKLKELVRAAFPTAKGWIGMINKQMTEFKISGRGERAIATALGLKLKNPCGNSYEHALLGQAIYGSTIEISQALNDEKEW
;
A
#
# COMPACT_ATOMS: atom_id res chain seq x y z
N MET A 1 11.34 -35.81 -56.06
CA MET A 1 11.63 -35.73 -54.60
C MET A 1 10.34 -36.10 -53.90
N ALA A 2 10.26 -37.32 -53.36
CA ALA A 2 9.07 -37.82 -52.69
C ALA A 2 8.95 -37.15 -51.31
N ASN A 3 7.82 -36.50 -51.07
CA ASN A 3 7.47 -35.91 -49.79
C ASN A 3 7.07 -37.07 -48.87
N THR A 4 7.99 -37.54 -48.04
CA THR A 4 7.69 -38.54 -47.01
C THR A 4 6.83 -37.84 -45.95
N GLU A 5 5.51 -37.99 -46.05
CA GLU A 5 4.60 -37.75 -44.94
C GLU A 5 5.09 -38.58 -43.76
N LYS A 6 5.73 -37.93 -42.78
CA LYS A 6 5.92 -38.52 -41.46
C LYS A 6 4.52 -38.69 -40.88
N SER A 7 3.99 -39.90 -40.94
CA SER A 7 2.80 -40.27 -40.18
C SER A 7 3.09 -39.95 -38.72
N GLU A 8 2.37 -39.00 -38.16
CA GLU A 8 2.47 -38.70 -36.74
C GLU A 8 2.12 -39.97 -35.93
N PRO A 9 2.85 -40.26 -34.85
CA PRO A 9 2.57 -41.42 -34.02
C PRO A 9 1.15 -41.32 -33.46
N GLU A 10 0.34 -42.34 -33.72
CA GLU A 10 -1.04 -42.38 -33.25
C GLU A 10 -1.06 -42.47 -31.71
N ILE A 11 -1.77 -41.54 -31.07
CA ILE A 11 -1.92 -41.52 -29.61
C ILE A 11 -2.86 -42.67 -29.20
N GLU A 12 -2.29 -43.72 -28.62
CA GLU A 12 -3.02 -44.80 -27.97
C GLU A 12 -3.20 -44.52 -26.48
N MET A 13 -4.41 -44.74 -25.96
CA MET A 13 -4.74 -44.55 -24.54
C MET A 13 -5.38 -45.81 -23.95
N SER A 14 -4.82 -46.31 -22.84
CA SER A 14 -5.44 -47.38 -22.05
C SER A 14 -6.72 -46.90 -21.36
N PRO A 15 -7.66 -47.79 -21.00
CA PRO A 15 -8.85 -47.44 -20.23
C PRO A 15 -8.55 -46.65 -18.95
N GLU A 16 -7.47 -47.00 -18.25
CA GLU A 16 -7.00 -46.33 -17.03
C GLU A 16 -6.52 -44.91 -17.32
N GLN A 17 -5.76 -44.71 -18.40
CA GLN A 17 -5.30 -43.39 -18.83
C GLN A 17 -6.48 -42.49 -19.24
N LYS A 18 -7.48 -43.04 -19.93
CA LYS A 18 -8.73 -42.31 -20.25
C LYS A 18 -9.46 -41.87 -18.99
N ALA A 19 -9.63 -42.78 -18.03
CA ALA A 19 -10.28 -42.47 -16.77
C ALA A 19 -9.52 -41.41 -15.96
N GLN A 20 -8.19 -41.51 -15.90
CA GLN A 20 -7.33 -40.57 -15.20
C GLN A 20 -7.38 -39.17 -15.83
N TYR A 21 -7.29 -39.07 -17.16
CA TYR A 21 -7.43 -37.79 -17.87
C TYR A 21 -8.76 -37.12 -17.54
N ARG A 22 -9.88 -37.85 -17.66
CA ARG A 22 -11.22 -37.30 -17.38
C ARG A 22 -11.36 -36.80 -15.95
N LEU A 23 -10.80 -37.53 -14.99
CA LEU A 23 -10.81 -37.14 -13.58
C LEU A 23 -10.06 -35.82 -13.37
N MET A 24 -8.82 -35.74 -13.89
CA MET A 24 -7.99 -34.54 -13.77
C MET A 24 -8.66 -33.36 -14.48
N LEU A 25 -9.12 -33.52 -15.72
CA LEU A 25 -9.84 -32.49 -16.47
C LEU A 25 -11.09 -32.01 -15.72
N ALA A 26 -11.88 -32.91 -15.13
CA ALA A 26 -13.07 -32.55 -14.37
C ALA A 26 -12.74 -31.73 -13.12
N GLU A 27 -11.64 -32.04 -12.44
CA GLU A 27 -11.15 -31.29 -11.29
C GLU A 27 -10.65 -29.90 -11.70
N THR A 28 -9.82 -29.82 -12.74
CA THR A 28 -9.32 -28.54 -13.28
C THR A 28 -10.47 -27.66 -13.77
N LEU A 29 -11.46 -28.22 -14.47
CA LEU A 29 -12.66 -27.49 -14.90
C LEU A 29 -13.51 -27.01 -13.71
N ARG A 30 -13.56 -27.77 -12.61
CA ARG A 30 -14.24 -27.33 -11.38
C ARG A 30 -13.50 -26.15 -10.75
N SER A 31 -12.17 -26.21 -10.66
CA SER A 31 -11.34 -25.10 -10.19
C SER A 31 -11.55 -23.86 -11.06
N ALA A 32 -11.50 -23.99 -12.39
CA ALA A 32 -11.72 -22.88 -13.32
C ALA A 32 -13.11 -22.24 -13.17
N ARG A 33 -14.18 -23.05 -13.05
CA ARG A 33 -15.55 -22.54 -12.88
C ARG A 33 -15.83 -21.92 -11.51
N THR A 34 -15.03 -22.28 -10.50
CA THR A 34 -15.16 -21.76 -9.13
C THR A 34 -14.10 -20.71 -8.82
N TYR A 35 -13.29 -20.31 -9.81
CA TYR A 35 -12.28 -19.27 -9.67
C TYR A 35 -12.95 -17.96 -9.25
N GLY A 36 -12.61 -17.52 -8.05
CA GLY A 36 -13.18 -16.34 -7.39
C GLY A 36 -12.32 -15.09 -7.52
N GLY A 37 -11.09 -15.23 -8.02
CA GLY A 37 -10.15 -14.13 -8.14
C GLY A 37 -9.29 -13.87 -6.90
N ASP A 38 -9.43 -14.67 -5.85
CA ASP A 38 -8.53 -14.70 -4.69
C ASP A 38 -7.33 -15.63 -4.94
N GLU A 39 -6.23 -15.41 -4.23
CA GLU A 39 -4.98 -16.18 -4.40
C GLU A 39 -5.18 -17.68 -4.14
N THR A 40 -6.02 -18.07 -3.18
CA THR A 40 -6.27 -19.50 -2.91
C THR A 40 -6.99 -20.18 -4.09
N SER A 41 -7.95 -19.50 -4.70
CA SER A 41 -8.64 -20.00 -5.90
C SER A 41 -7.71 -20.04 -7.11
N PHE A 42 -6.77 -19.10 -7.22
CA PHE A 42 -5.72 -19.09 -8.24
C PHE A 42 -4.76 -20.27 -8.05
N ASP A 43 -4.20 -20.44 -6.85
CA ASP A 43 -3.27 -21.53 -6.52
C ASP A 43 -3.90 -22.89 -6.81
N ARG A 44 -5.17 -23.09 -6.46
CA ARG A 44 -5.88 -24.33 -6.78
C ARG A 44 -6.05 -24.53 -8.29
N LEU A 45 -6.34 -23.46 -9.03
CA LEU A 45 -6.44 -23.53 -10.49
C LEU A 45 -5.10 -23.93 -11.11
N ILE A 46 -4.01 -23.27 -10.69
CA ILE A 46 -2.65 -23.58 -11.17
C ILE A 46 -2.24 -24.99 -10.77
N GLU A 47 -2.42 -25.40 -9.52
CA GLU A 47 -2.07 -26.75 -9.04
C GLU A 47 -2.79 -27.84 -9.86
N THR A 48 -4.10 -27.68 -10.08
CA THR A 48 -4.89 -28.67 -10.84
C THR A 48 -4.59 -28.63 -12.34
N GLY A 49 -4.28 -27.46 -12.90
CA GLY A 49 -3.85 -27.29 -14.29
C GLY A 49 -2.47 -27.89 -14.54
N ASP A 50 -1.48 -27.55 -13.71
CA ASP A 50 -0.11 -28.06 -13.78
C ASP A 50 -0.07 -29.58 -13.60
N ARG A 51 -0.87 -30.14 -12.71
CA ARG A 51 -0.94 -31.60 -12.53
C ARG A 51 -1.48 -32.29 -13.79
N LEU A 52 -2.48 -31.71 -14.44
CA LEU A 52 -3.01 -32.21 -15.70
C LEU A 52 -1.95 -32.09 -16.82
N ASP A 53 -1.34 -30.92 -16.99
CA ASP A 53 -0.28 -30.66 -17.96
C ASP A 53 0.91 -31.62 -17.76
N GLN A 54 1.47 -31.71 -16.55
CA GLN A 54 2.57 -32.62 -16.23
C GLN A 54 2.23 -34.08 -16.55
N TRP A 55 1.02 -34.51 -16.21
CA TRP A 55 0.57 -35.87 -16.53
C TRP A 55 0.53 -36.09 -18.05
N MET A 56 -0.04 -35.15 -18.82
CA MET A 56 -0.07 -35.25 -20.28
C MET A 56 1.33 -35.27 -20.89
N ARG A 57 2.24 -34.40 -20.44
CA ARG A 57 3.63 -34.35 -20.90
C ARG A 57 4.38 -35.64 -20.62
N ASN A 58 4.24 -36.19 -19.41
CA ASN A 58 4.93 -37.41 -19.02
C ASN A 58 4.37 -38.64 -19.74
N THR A 59 3.07 -38.66 -20.02
CA THR A 59 2.40 -39.81 -20.63
C THR A 59 2.51 -39.82 -22.16
N PHE A 60 2.39 -38.65 -22.80
CA PHE A 60 2.29 -38.54 -24.27
C PHE A 60 3.39 -37.67 -24.89
N GLY A 61 3.93 -36.69 -24.15
CA GLY A 61 4.90 -35.72 -24.64
C GLY A 61 6.38 -36.08 -24.41
N SER A 62 6.69 -37.24 -23.84
CA SER A 62 8.06 -37.60 -23.41
C SER A 62 8.70 -36.53 -22.51
N GLY A 63 7.89 -35.88 -21.67
CA GLY A 63 8.28 -34.79 -20.76
C GLY A 63 8.36 -33.39 -21.40
N LYS A 64 8.09 -33.24 -22.71
CA LYS A 64 8.07 -31.94 -23.38
C LYS A 64 6.68 -31.30 -23.32
N LYS A 65 6.65 -29.96 -23.39
CA LYS A 65 5.40 -29.19 -23.53
C LYS A 65 4.65 -29.65 -24.79
N LEU A 66 3.36 -29.90 -24.62
CA LEU A 66 2.44 -30.20 -25.70
C LEU A 66 1.90 -28.89 -26.28
N ASP A 67 1.63 -28.89 -27.58
CA ASP A 67 0.87 -27.82 -28.22
C ASP A 67 -0.64 -28.11 -28.12
N ASP A 68 -1.45 -27.11 -28.47
CA ASP A 68 -2.91 -27.21 -28.41
C ASP A 68 -3.44 -28.40 -29.23
N GLU A 69 -2.88 -28.65 -30.41
CA GLU A 69 -3.32 -29.75 -31.29
C GLU A 69 -3.09 -31.12 -30.62
N ALA A 70 -1.94 -31.32 -29.96
CA ALA A 70 -1.68 -32.54 -29.21
C ALA A 70 -2.62 -32.69 -28.01
N GLU A 71 -2.91 -31.60 -27.29
CA GLU A 71 -3.88 -31.61 -26.18
C GLU A 71 -5.30 -31.96 -26.66
N GLU A 72 -5.71 -31.43 -27.80
CA GLU A 72 -7.00 -31.73 -28.42
C GLU A 72 -7.10 -33.21 -28.81
N LYS A 73 -6.07 -33.76 -29.48
CA LYS A 73 -6.00 -35.19 -29.84
C LYS A 73 -6.09 -36.09 -28.60
N ILE A 74 -5.41 -35.73 -27.50
CA ILE A 74 -5.51 -36.46 -26.22
C ILE A 74 -6.94 -36.40 -25.68
N ALA A 75 -7.58 -35.23 -25.68
CA ALA A 75 -8.94 -35.06 -25.19
C ALA A 75 -9.95 -35.90 -25.98
N GLU A 76 -9.80 -35.95 -27.30
CA GLU A 76 -10.62 -36.78 -28.21
C GLU A 76 -10.43 -38.26 -27.92
N LYS A 77 -9.18 -38.74 -27.87
CA LYS A 77 -8.86 -40.15 -27.57
C LYS A 77 -9.31 -40.55 -26.17
N ALA A 78 -9.36 -39.61 -25.22
CA ALA A 78 -9.89 -39.82 -23.90
C ALA A 78 -11.43 -39.87 -23.84
N ASP A 79 -12.15 -39.68 -24.96
CA ASP A 79 -13.61 -39.51 -25.04
C ASP A 79 -14.12 -38.44 -24.04
N ALA A 80 -13.40 -37.32 -23.96
CA ALA A 80 -13.82 -36.19 -23.14
C ALA A 80 -15.17 -35.63 -23.65
N PRO A 81 -16.11 -35.21 -22.78
CA PRO A 81 -17.40 -34.68 -23.21
C PRO A 81 -17.30 -33.43 -24.10
N LYS A 82 -16.19 -32.70 -23.96
CA LYS A 82 -15.82 -31.58 -24.81
C LYS A 82 -14.30 -31.49 -24.87
N VAL A 83 -13.76 -31.36 -26.07
CA VAL A 83 -12.33 -31.12 -26.32
C VAL A 83 -11.93 -29.80 -25.69
N ARG A 84 -10.85 -29.82 -24.89
CA ARG A 84 -10.36 -28.69 -24.11
C ARG A 84 -8.84 -28.74 -24.01
N THR A 85 -8.20 -27.64 -24.38
CA THR A 85 -6.79 -27.34 -24.07
C THR A 85 -6.68 -26.69 -22.69
N ILE A 86 -5.48 -26.66 -22.12
CA ILE A 86 -5.14 -25.91 -20.90
C ILE A 86 -5.49 -24.43 -21.08
N ASP A 87 -5.16 -23.84 -22.22
CA ASP A 87 -5.51 -22.46 -22.54
C ASP A 87 -7.04 -22.25 -22.53
N SER A 88 -7.81 -23.21 -23.05
CA SER A 88 -9.28 -23.14 -23.02
C SER A 88 -9.87 -23.25 -21.61
N VAL A 89 -9.16 -23.89 -20.67
CA VAL A 89 -9.52 -23.97 -19.25
C VAL A 89 -9.23 -22.64 -18.55
N LEU A 90 -8.07 -22.04 -18.82
CA LEU A 90 -7.71 -20.71 -18.30
C LEU A 90 -8.71 -19.64 -18.81
N ASP A 91 -9.13 -19.75 -20.07
CA ASP A 91 -10.21 -18.93 -20.64
C ASP A 91 -11.53 -19.07 -19.87
N ILE A 92 -11.87 -20.27 -19.39
CA ILE A 92 -13.08 -20.49 -18.57
C ILE A 92 -12.93 -19.77 -17.23
N ALA A 93 -11.77 -19.86 -16.60
CA ALA A 93 -11.51 -19.15 -15.34
C ALA A 93 -11.61 -17.63 -15.51
N SER A 94 -10.96 -17.09 -16.54
CA SER A 94 -11.04 -15.67 -16.91
C SER A 94 -12.48 -15.22 -17.16
N LYS A 95 -13.26 -16.01 -17.92
CA LYS A 95 -14.68 -15.76 -18.17
C LYS A 95 -15.53 -15.83 -16.90
N SER A 96 -15.24 -16.77 -16.00
CA SER A 96 -15.95 -16.90 -14.72
C SER A 96 -15.75 -15.66 -13.85
N PHE A 97 -14.51 -15.20 -13.74
CA PHE A 97 -14.18 -13.97 -13.02
C PHE A 97 -14.83 -12.73 -13.65
N ARG A 98 -14.71 -12.57 -14.98
CA ARG A 98 -15.37 -11.47 -15.71
C ARG A 98 -16.89 -11.49 -15.57
N ALA A 99 -17.52 -12.66 -15.66
CA ALA A 99 -18.96 -12.79 -15.45
C ALA A 99 -19.38 -12.34 -14.04
N ALA A 100 -18.58 -12.63 -13.01
CA ALA A 100 -18.84 -12.11 -11.67
C ALA A 100 -18.77 -10.58 -11.57
N MET A 101 -18.00 -9.94 -12.45
CA MET A 101 -17.81 -8.49 -12.54
C MET A 101 -18.84 -7.78 -13.42
N GLU A 102 -19.33 -8.46 -14.46
CA GLU A 102 -20.29 -7.92 -15.43
C GLU A 102 -21.76 -8.10 -15.00
N GLU A 103 -22.02 -8.89 -13.95
CA GLU A 103 -23.38 -9.06 -13.43
C GLU A 103 -24.02 -7.71 -13.05
N PRO A 104 -25.30 -7.47 -13.41
CA PRO A 104 -26.03 -6.24 -13.11
C PRO A 104 -26.34 -6.18 -11.61
N ARG A 105 -25.35 -5.76 -10.84
CA ARG A 105 -25.37 -5.62 -9.38
C ARG A 105 -24.74 -4.30 -8.99
N THR A 106 -25.09 -3.81 -7.81
CA THR A 106 -24.38 -2.67 -7.22
C THR A 106 -22.90 -3.04 -7.01
N LEU A 107 -22.02 -2.04 -7.01
CA LEU A 107 -20.59 -2.28 -6.79
C LEU A 107 -20.32 -3.03 -5.46
N GLY A 108 -21.01 -2.66 -4.37
CA GLY A 108 -20.89 -3.35 -3.09
C GLY A 108 -21.24 -4.85 -3.15
N GLU A 109 -22.28 -5.21 -3.90
CA GLU A 109 -22.65 -6.63 -4.11
C GLU A 109 -21.61 -7.39 -4.94
N LYS A 110 -20.99 -6.74 -5.93
CA LYS A 110 -19.88 -7.31 -6.71
C LYS A 110 -18.68 -7.59 -5.81
N LEU A 111 -18.26 -6.60 -5.01
CA LEU A 111 -17.15 -6.73 -4.06
C LEU A 111 -17.40 -7.86 -3.05
N LYS A 112 -18.63 -7.95 -2.52
CA LYS A 112 -19.03 -9.05 -1.63
C LYS A 112 -18.94 -10.42 -2.30
N LYS A 113 -19.38 -10.54 -3.55
CA LYS A 113 -19.31 -11.80 -4.31
C LYS A 113 -17.87 -12.24 -4.54
N LEU A 114 -16.97 -11.29 -4.80
CA LEU A 114 -15.53 -11.51 -4.94
C LEU A 114 -14.79 -11.65 -3.61
N SER A 115 -15.49 -11.67 -2.46
CA SER A 115 -14.87 -11.75 -1.14
C SER A 115 -13.86 -10.65 -0.82
N ILE A 116 -13.96 -9.50 -1.50
CA ILE A 116 -13.14 -8.32 -1.25
C ILE A 116 -13.58 -7.67 0.06
N VAL A 117 -12.61 -7.34 0.93
CA VAL A 117 -12.88 -6.58 2.15
C VAL A 117 -13.33 -5.19 1.75
N HIS A 118 -14.54 -4.79 2.13
CA HIS A 118 -15.07 -3.48 1.78
C HIS A 118 -15.92 -2.86 2.87
N SER A 119 -16.01 -1.54 2.82
CA SER A 119 -16.88 -0.73 3.69
C SER A 119 -17.63 0.32 2.86
N THR A 120 -18.74 0.80 3.40
CA THR A 120 -19.48 1.93 2.84
C THR A 120 -19.57 3.02 3.88
N ILE A 121 -19.27 4.26 3.48
CA ILE A 121 -19.34 5.43 4.35
C ILE A 121 -20.43 6.36 3.86
N ASP A 122 -21.20 6.92 4.80
CA ASP A 122 -22.24 7.93 4.51
C ASP A 122 -21.63 9.33 4.32
N ARG A 123 -20.55 9.40 3.53
CA ARG A 123 -19.85 10.64 3.20
C ARG A 123 -19.38 10.61 1.74
N VAL A 124 -19.18 11.80 1.21
CA VAL A 124 -18.74 12.00 -0.17
C VAL A 124 -17.23 11.92 -0.21
N LEU A 125 -16.68 10.92 -0.91
CA LEU A 125 -15.25 10.87 -1.23
C LEU A 125 -14.93 11.92 -2.29
N LEU A 126 -13.89 12.72 -2.06
CA LEU A 126 -13.44 13.80 -2.94
C LEU A 126 -14.55 14.83 -3.16
N PRO A 127 -14.88 15.65 -2.14
CA PRO A 127 -15.89 16.69 -2.25
C PRO A 127 -15.61 17.65 -3.42
N PRO A 128 -16.67 18.27 -3.97
CA PRO A 128 -16.51 19.26 -5.03
C PRO A 128 -15.70 20.47 -4.53
N GLY A 129 -14.97 21.12 -5.43
CA GLY A 129 -14.29 22.37 -5.13
C GLY A 129 -15.26 23.49 -4.74
N THR A 130 -14.75 24.49 -4.04
CA THR A 130 -15.51 25.67 -3.57
C THR A 130 -15.79 26.70 -4.67
N GLN A 131 -15.32 26.49 -5.90
CA GLN A 131 -15.65 27.37 -7.01
C GLN A 131 -17.14 27.24 -7.34
N GLU A 132 -17.86 28.37 -7.28
CA GLU A 132 -19.20 28.48 -7.82
C GLU A 132 -19.16 28.07 -9.29
N VAL A 133 -19.97 27.06 -9.64
CA VAL A 133 -20.22 26.72 -11.03
C VAL A 133 -20.98 27.90 -11.62
N ILE A 134 -20.25 28.81 -12.26
CA ILE A 134 -20.86 29.83 -13.12
C ILE A 134 -21.53 29.02 -14.23
N GLY A 135 -22.85 28.90 -14.15
CA GLY A 135 -23.65 28.32 -15.21
C GLY A 135 -23.47 29.20 -16.43
N GLU A 136 -22.76 28.71 -17.45
CA GLU A 136 -22.81 29.32 -18.76
C GLU A 136 -24.26 29.21 -19.28
N ASP A 137 -24.93 30.36 -19.35
CA ASP A 137 -26.15 30.54 -20.11
C ASP A 137 -25.87 30.17 -21.57
N GLY A 138 -26.47 29.08 -22.07
CA GLY A 138 -26.48 28.82 -23.51
C GLY A 138 -26.67 27.38 -23.96
N THR A 139 -27.92 26.96 -24.13
CA THR A 139 -28.37 26.00 -25.17
C THR A 139 -27.83 24.55 -25.20
N GLY A 140 -27.03 24.10 -24.22
CA GLY A 140 -26.50 22.73 -24.22
C GLY A 140 -27.52 21.68 -23.80
N GLU A 141 -27.89 20.77 -24.71
CA GLU A 141 -28.52 19.50 -24.33
C GLU A 141 -27.74 18.85 -23.18
N TRP A 142 -28.43 18.52 -22.10
CA TRP A 142 -27.84 17.75 -20.99
C TRP A 142 -27.43 16.38 -21.51
N LYS A 143 -26.16 16.22 -21.90
CA LYS A 143 -25.61 14.90 -22.23
C LYS A 143 -25.63 14.04 -20.97
N GLU A 144 -26.27 12.89 -21.03
CA GLU A 144 -26.25 11.91 -19.95
C GLU A 144 -24.81 11.60 -19.55
N ALA A 145 -24.58 11.50 -18.23
CA ALA A 145 -23.28 11.16 -17.69
C ALA A 145 -22.90 9.74 -18.16
N LYS A 146 -21.91 9.66 -19.06
CA LYS A 146 -21.40 8.38 -19.54
C LYS A 146 -20.57 7.70 -18.46
N THR A 147 -20.73 6.39 -18.32
CA THR A 147 -19.95 5.55 -17.40
C THR A 147 -19.11 4.52 -18.14
N GLU A 148 -17.96 4.17 -17.57
CA GLU A 148 -17.06 3.10 -18.01
C GLU A 148 -16.71 2.22 -16.79
N PRO A 149 -16.55 0.89 -16.96
CA PRO A 149 -16.31 -0.05 -15.86
C PRO A 149 -14.84 -0.01 -15.40
N ARG A 150 -14.37 1.16 -14.97
CA ARG A 150 -12.96 1.41 -14.60
C ARG A 150 -12.56 0.61 -13.37
N ILE A 151 -13.40 0.56 -12.35
CA ILE A 151 -13.15 -0.24 -11.14
C ILE A 151 -13.03 -1.71 -11.52
N GLU A 152 -13.94 -2.22 -12.35
CA GLU A 152 -13.90 -3.60 -12.79
C GLU A 152 -12.67 -3.91 -13.62
N ARG A 153 -12.28 -2.99 -14.51
CA ARG A 153 -11.07 -3.14 -15.33
C ARG A 153 -9.81 -3.13 -14.48
N LEU A 154 -9.74 -2.24 -13.48
CA LEU A 154 -8.63 -2.18 -12.54
C LEU A 154 -8.45 -3.49 -11.79
N LEU A 155 -9.53 -4.05 -11.26
CA LEU A 155 -9.49 -5.33 -10.54
C LEU A 155 -8.98 -6.48 -11.42
N ALA A 156 -9.37 -6.51 -12.70
CA ALA A 156 -8.89 -7.51 -13.64
C ALA A 156 -7.39 -7.35 -13.94
N VAL A 157 -6.91 -6.13 -14.22
CA VAL A 157 -5.49 -5.92 -14.53
C VAL A 157 -4.60 -6.11 -13.31
N LEU A 158 -5.07 -5.81 -12.10
CA LEU A 158 -4.33 -6.09 -10.87
C LEU A 158 -4.03 -7.59 -10.72
N GLN A 159 -4.97 -8.46 -11.08
CA GLN A 159 -4.75 -9.91 -11.05
C GLN A 159 -3.72 -10.37 -12.08
N GLU A 160 -3.68 -9.76 -13.26
CA GLU A 160 -2.65 -10.03 -14.28
C GLU A 160 -1.24 -9.70 -13.74
N HIS A 161 -1.16 -8.79 -12.77
CA HIS A 161 0.07 -8.44 -12.03
C HIS A 161 0.22 -9.16 -10.69
N GLY A 162 -0.57 -10.21 -10.44
CA GLY A 162 -0.47 -11.05 -9.24
C GLY A 162 -0.96 -10.36 -7.96
N ILE A 163 -1.82 -9.33 -8.07
CA ILE A 163 -2.53 -8.70 -6.97
C ILE A 163 -3.99 -9.18 -7.01
N PHE A 164 -4.37 -9.97 -6.02
CA PHE A 164 -5.64 -10.70 -6.00
C PHE A 164 -6.69 -9.96 -5.18
N THR A 165 -7.94 -10.44 -5.24
CA THR A 165 -9.07 -9.80 -4.53
C THR A 165 -8.89 -9.73 -3.01
N ASP A 166 -8.20 -10.71 -2.44
CA ASP A 166 -7.84 -10.78 -1.03
C ASP A 166 -6.61 -9.94 -0.67
N ASP A 167 -6.06 -9.19 -1.64
CA ASP A 167 -5.03 -8.15 -1.47
C ASP A 167 -5.61 -6.72 -1.40
N LEU A 168 -6.94 -6.58 -1.42
CA LEU A 168 -7.61 -5.30 -1.55
C LEU A 168 -8.50 -4.97 -0.34
N ILE A 169 -8.50 -3.70 0.04
CA ILE A 169 -9.53 -3.09 0.88
C ILE A 169 -10.21 -2.00 0.05
N VAL A 170 -11.54 -2.00 0.00
CA VAL A 170 -12.30 -1.03 -0.78
C VAL A 170 -13.25 -0.21 0.10
N THR A 171 -13.12 1.11 0.07
CA THR A 171 -14.05 2.03 0.72
C THR A 171 -14.93 2.73 -0.32
N LEU A 172 -16.24 2.55 -0.19
CA LEU A 172 -17.25 3.15 -1.05
C LEU A 172 -17.85 4.40 -0.40
N GLY A 173 -17.80 5.53 -1.11
CA GLY A 173 -18.51 6.74 -0.73
C GLY A 173 -19.92 6.82 -1.29
N ILE A 174 -20.59 7.94 -1.03
CA ILE A 174 -21.90 8.28 -1.60
C ILE A 174 -21.79 9.48 -2.56
N THR A 175 -22.77 9.60 -3.46
CA THR A 175 -23.03 10.85 -4.20
C THR A 175 -24.20 11.59 -3.58
N LYS A 176 -24.20 12.93 -3.69
CA LYS A 176 -25.33 13.77 -3.30
C LYS A 176 -26.14 14.20 -4.52
N PRO A 177 -27.47 14.42 -4.40
CA PRO A 177 -28.33 14.74 -5.56
C PRO A 177 -27.90 15.97 -6.35
N ASN A 178 -27.31 16.97 -5.68
CA ASN A 178 -26.85 18.23 -6.26
C ASN A 178 -25.46 18.15 -6.91
N MET A 179 -24.85 16.97 -6.98
CA MET A 179 -23.55 16.80 -7.65
C MET A 179 -23.72 16.61 -9.15
N MET A 180 -22.81 17.22 -9.92
CA MET A 180 -22.72 16.97 -11.37
C MET A 180 -22.37 15.50 -11.66
N ARG A 181 -21.53 14.89 -10.81
CA ARG A 181 -21.26 13.46 -10.90
C ARG A 181 -22.41 12.63 -10.34
N LYS A 182 -22.71 11.52 -11.00
CA LYS A 182 -23.74 10.53 -10.63
C LYS A 182 -23.15 9.28 -9.99
N GLU A 183 -21.89 8.97 -10.29
CA GLU A 183 -21.13 7.89 -9.65
C GLU A 183 -20.23 8.42 -8.52
N SER A 184 -20.08 7.63 -7.46
CA SER A 184 -19.14 7.92 -6.39
C SER A 184 -17.75 7.44 -6.78
N TYR A 185 -16.73 8.09 -6.22
CA TYR A 185 -15.41 7.49 -6.13
C TYR A 185 -15.43 6.25 -5.21
N ALA A 186 -14.56 5.30 -5.52
CA ALA A 186 -14.15 4.20 -4.66
C ALA A 186 -12.66 4.37 -4.34
N LEU A 187 -12.31 4.20 -3.07
CA LEU A 187 -10.92 4.13 -2.61
C LEU A 187 -10.52 2.66 -2.51
N ILE A 188 -9.50 2.25 -3.26
CA ILE A 188 -8.95 0.90 -3.27
C ILE A 188 -7.56 0.97 -2.65
N GLU A 189 -7.38 0.38 -1.48
CA GLU A 189 -6.08 0.21 -0.84
C GLU A 189 -5.49 -1.15 -1.25
N ILE A 190 -4.18 -1.16 -1.49
CA ILE A 190 -3.39 -2.36 -1.79
C ILE A 190 -2.27 -2.47 -0.74
N PRO A 191 -2.58 -2.95 0.47
CA PRO A 191 -1.68 -2.86 1.62
C PRO A 191 -0.33 -3.55 1.40
N ARG A 192 -0.33 -4.69 0.68
CA ARG A 192 0.89 -5.46 0.38
C ARG A 192 1.95 -4.69 -0.41
N ILE A 193 1.57 -3.61 -1.10
CA ILE A 193 2.51 -2.72 -1.80
C ILE A 193 2.44 -1.27 -1.30
N GLY A 194 1.66 -0.99 -0.26
CA GLY A 194 1.50 0.35 0.31
C GLY A 194 1.02 1.38 -0.72
N ARG A 195 0.08 1.01 -1.59
CA ARG A 195 -0.49 1.88 -2.62
C ARG A 195 -1.99 2.05 -2.44
N GLU A 196 -2.53 3.14 -2.97
CA GLU A 196 -3.96 3.41 -3.01
C GLU A 196 -4.39 3.96 -4.35
N VAL A 197 -5.61 3.64 -4.76
CA VAL A 197 -6.24 4.18 -5.98
C VAL A 197 -7.60 4.75 -5.63
N LEU A 198 -7.80 6.03 -5.94
CA LEU A 198 -9.10 6.66 -5.90
C LEU A 198 -9.64 6.73 -7.34
N VAL A 199 -10.67 5.94 -7.63
CA VAL A 199 -11.20 5.74 -8.99
C VAL A 199 -12.72 5.95 -9.02
N CYS A 200 -13.23 6.49 -10.13
CA CYS A 200 -14.65 6.68 -10.39
C CYS A 200 -14.98 6.15 -11.78
N ASN A 201 -16.12 5.47 -11.92
CA ASN A 201 -16.59 4.90 -13.19
C ASN A 201 -17.17 5.96 -14.15
N GLN A 202 -17.45 7.19 -13.69
CA GLN A 202 -17.95 8.24 -14.58
C GLN A 202 -16.83 8.76 -15.50
N VAL A 203 -17.13 8.86 -16.79
CA VAL A 203 -16.21 9.42 -17.81
C VAL A 203 -15.98 10.90 -17.53
N GLY A 204 -14.73 11.34 -17.69
CA GLY A 204 -14.29 12.71 -17.39
C GLY A 204 -13.79 12.91 -15.95
N GLU A 205 -14.06 11.96 -15.05
CA GLU A 205 -13.49 11.98 -13.70
C GLU A 205 -12.03 11.47 -13.73
N ALA A 206 -11.15 12.13 -12.97
CA ALA A 206 -9.75 11.74 -12.84
C ALA A 206 -9.58 10.55 -11.90
N THR A 207 -8.57 9.71 -12.13
CA THR A 207 -8.11 8.68 -11.17
C THR A 207 -6.88 9.19 -10.44
N PHE A 208 -6.74 8.88 -9.15
CA PHE A 208 -5.58 9.28 -8.35
C PHE A 208 -4.90 8.05 -7.80
N VAL A 209 -3.59 7.93 -8.04
CA VAL A 209 -2.75 6.84 -7.54
C VAL A 209 -1.80 7.40 -6.49
N SER A 210 -1.88 6.90 -5.26
CA SER A 210 -1.00 7.32 -4.16
C SER A 210 0.13 6.33 -3.95
N ARG A 211 1.37 6.83 -3.86
CA ARG A 211 2.58 6.07 -3.49
C ARG A 211 2.71 5.82 -1.98
N GLY A 212 1.66 6.07 -1.21
CA GLY A 212 1.62 5.75 0.21
C GLY A 212 0.18 5.71 0.72
N HIS A 213 0.00 5.29 1.97
CA HIS A 213 -1.29 5.31 2.63
C HIS A 213 -1.64 6.75 3.08
N LEU A 214 -2.71 7.30 2.52
CA LEU A 214 -3.32 8.56 2.93
C LEU A 214 -4.44 8.27 3.92
N ASP A 215 -4.61 9.14 4.91
CA ASP A 215 -5.75 9.04 5.82
C ASP A 215 -7.06 9.17 5.02
N LEU A 216 -8.07 8.37 5.33
CA LEU A 216 -9.42 8.50 4.77
C LEU A 216 -9.96 9.93 4.90
N GLN A 217 -9.64 10.65 5.99
CA GLN A 217 -10.05 12.06 6.13
C GLN A 217 -9.47 12.96 5.04
N THR A 218 -8.28 12.64 4.54
CA THR A 218 -7.65 13.35 3.41
C THR A 218 -8.60 13.35 2.21
N TYR A 219 -9.13 12.18 1.85
CA TYR A 219 -10.07 12.03 0.75
C TYR A 219 -11.45 12.63 1.04
N LEU A 220 -11.84 12.77 2.30
CA LEU A 220 -13.13 13.33 2.70
C LEU A 220 -13.12 14.87 2.79
N GLN A 221 -11.95 15.48 2.91
CA GLN A 221 -11.80 16.92 3.13
C GLN A 221 -11.24 17.64 1.91
N LYS A 222 -10.39 16.98 1.11
CA LYS A 222 -9.72 17.62 -0.02
C LYS A 222 -10.49 17.52 -1.33
N THR A 223 -10.34 18.54 -2.18
CA THR A 223 -10.87 18.55 -3.55
C THR A 223 -10.01 17.72 -4.51
N LYS A 224 -10.47 17.57 -5.75
CA LYS A 224 -9.71 16.92 -6.85
C LYS A 224 -8.35 17.58 -7.08
N GLU A 225 -8.34 18.91 -7.04
CA GLU A 225 -7.17 19.74 -7.28
C GLU A 225 -6.19 19.54 -6.13
N GLU A 226 -6.65 19.68 -4.90
CA GLU A 226 -5.83 19.54 -3.70
C GLU A 226 -5.24 18.14 -3.53
N ILE A 227 -5.98 17.08 -3.88
CA ILE A 227 -5.44 15.70 -3.86
C ILE A 227 -4.37 15.53 -4.95
N GLY A 228 -4.59 16.09 -6.14
CA GLY A 228 -3.65 15.98 -7.25
C GLY A 228 -2.32 16.69 -7.02
N GLU A 229 -2.27 17.64 -6.07
CA GLU A 229 -1.07 18.38 -5.68
C GLU A 229 -0.28 17.72 -4.54
N LEU A 230 -0.82 16.67 -3.91
CA LEU A 230 -0.12 15.98 -2.82
C LEU A 230 1.13 15.27 -3.32
N GLU A 231 2.21 15.39 -2.54
CA GLU A 231 3.44 14.67 -2.81
C GLU A 231 3.18 13.16 -2.82
N GLY A 232 3.63 12.49 -3.88
CA GLY A 232 3.45 11.05 -4.04
C GLY A 232 2.10 10.64 -4.64
N VAL A 233 1.20 11.58 -4.95
CA VAL A 233 -0.04 11.30 -5.68
C VAL A 233 0.12 11.63 -7.15
N GLU A 234 -0.28 10.71 -8.01
CA GLU A 234 -0.33 10.90 -9.46
C GLU A 234 -1.78 11.01 -9.93
N ARG A 235 -2.12 12.13 -10.58
CA ARG A 235 -3.44 12.37 -11.17
C ARG A 235 -3.45 11.92 -12.63
N ILE A 236 -4.32 10.96 -12.93
CA ILE A 236 -4.47 10.37 -14.25
C ILE A 236 -5.82 10.79 -14.83
N VAL A 237 -5.76 11.59 -15.89
CA VAL A 237 -6.90 11.94 -16.74
C VAL A 237 -6.62 11.31 -18.10
N SER A 238 -7.50 10.44 -18.56
CA SER A 238 -7.35 9.79 -19.87
C SER A 238 -8.70 9.75 -20.61
N PRO A 239 -8.69 9.95 -21.93
CA PRO A 239 -9.90 9.95 -22.75
C PRO A 239 -10.43 8.54 -23.07
N GLY A 240 -9.69 7.47 -22.74
CA GLY A 240 -10.09 6.10 -23.07
C GLY A 240 -9.52 5.03 -22.13
N LEU A 241 -10.23 3.91 -22.03
CA LEU A 241 -9.99 2.87 -21.02
C LEU A 241 -8.63 2.16 -21.14
N GLY A 242 -8.14 1.93 -22.37
CA GLY A 242 -6.86 1.23 -22.59
C GLY A 242 -5.65 2.04 -22.14
N GLU A 243 -5.54 3.31 -22.58
CA GLU A 243 -4.47 4.20 -22.14
C GLU A 243 -4.55 4.49 -20.62
N TRP A 244 -5.77 4.66 -20.12
CA TRP A 244 -6.03 4.84 -18.68
C TRP A 244 -5.44 3.71 -17.85
N GLU A 245 -5.69 2.46 -18.24
CA GLU A 245 -5.23 1.27 -17.53
C GLU A 245 -3.71 1.19 -17.47
N THR A 246 -3.04 1.34 -18.61
CA THR A 246 -1.56 1.32 -18.68
C THR A 246 -0.97 2.33 -17.72
N ARG A 247 -1.48 3.57 -17.73
CA ARG A 247 -0.98 4.64 -16.85
C ARG A 247 -1.24 4.38 -15.37
N VAL A 248 -2.41 3.82 -15.02
CA VAL A 248 -2.73 3.49 -13.62
C VAL A 248 -1.80 2.40 -13.10
N ILE A 249 -1.55 1.37 -13.90
CA ILE A 249 -0.64 0.28 -13.53
C ILE A 249 0.81 0.76 -13.45
N GLU A 250 1.28 1.55 -14.41
CA GLU A 250 2.62 2.14 -14.38
C GLU A 250 2.82 2.97 -13.11
N ALA A 251 1.86 3.82 -12.75
CA ALA A 251 1.92 4.65 -11.54
C ALA A 251 1.88 3.79 -10.25
N LEU A 252 1.07 2.73 -10.23
CA LEU A 252 0.93 1.83 -9.10
C LEU A 252 2.20 1.04 -8.82
N LEU A 253 2.73 0.41 -9.88
CA LEU A 253 3.85 -0.54 -9.80
C LEU A 253 5.22 0.14 -9.84
N LYS A 254 5.24 1.46 -10.02
CA LYS A 254 6.47 2.25 -10.01
C LYS A 254 7.26 2.05 -8.71
N ASP A 255 8.55 1.78 -8.88
CA ASP A 255 9.54 1.64 -7.82
C ASP A 255 9.25 0.50 -6.82
N ILE A 256 8.39 -0.47 -7.16
CA ILE A 256 8.12 -1.65 -6.32
C ILE A 256 9.08 -2.77 -6.67
N SER A 257 9.81 -3.27 -5.68
CA SER A 257 10.69 -4.43 -5.81
C SER A 257 9.96 -5.74 -5.49
N ALA A 258 10.40 -6.86 -6.09
CA ALA A 258 9.82 -8.18 -5.83
C ALA A 258 9.88 -8.62 -4.35
N GLY A 259 10.73 -8.01 -3.53
CA GLY A 259 10.84 -8.29 -2.10
C GLY A 259 9.84 -7.54 -1.21
N GLU A 260 9.16 -6.52 -1.74
CA GLU A 260 8.19 -5.68 -1.02
C GLU A 260 6.76 -6.24 -1.10
N THR A 261 6.51 -7.29 -1.88
CA THR A 261 5.16 -7.78 -2.22
C THR A 261 4.64 -8.90 -1.33
N ARG A 262 5.17 -9.07 -0.11
CA ARG A 262 4.78 -10.16 0.80
C ARG A 262 3.28 -10.14 1.07
N LYS A 263 2.62 -11.30 0.96
CA LYS A 263 1.20 -11.45 1.29
C LYS A 263 0.90 -11.00 2.72
N ILE A 264 -0.15 -10.20 2.87
CA ILE A 264 -0.65 -9.70 4.15
C ILE A 264 -2.05 -10.30 4.33
N ASP A 265 -2.36 -10.82 5.53
CA ASP A 265 -3.73 -11.22 5.87
C ASP A 265 -4.57 -9.96 6.08
N ILE A 266 -5.24 -9.52 5.01
CA ILE A 266 -5.98 -8.25 4.99
C ILE A 266 -7.18 -8.26 5.93
N LYS A 267 -7.86 -9.39 6.08
CA LYS A 267 -8.99 -9.48 7.02
C LYS A 267 -8.53 -9.24 8.45
N ASN A 268 -7.39 -9.82 8.82
CA ASN A 268 -6.75 -9.58 10.11
C ASN A 268 -6.25 -8.14 10.22
N MET A 269 -5.66 -7.60 9.16
CA MET A 269 -5.12 -6.24 9.12
C MET A 269 -6.20 -5.17 9.31
N ASP A 270 -7.32 -5.26 8.58
CA ASP A 270 -8.44 -4.33 8.68
C ASP A 270 -9.13 -4.43 10.05
N ALA A 271 -9.37 -5.65 10.54
CA ALA A 271 -9.90 -5.86 11.88
C ALA A 271 -8.97 -5.29 12.97
N LEU A 272 -7.65 -5.43 12.78
CA LEU A 272 -6.64 -4.87 13.66
C LEU A 272 -6.63 -3.34 13.63
N ARG A 273 -6.68 -2.71 12.44
CA ARG A 273 -6.80 -1.25 12.30
C ARG A 273 -8.04 -0.73 13.03
N ARG A 274 -9.19 -1.37 12.81
CA ARG A 274 -10.44 -1.01 13.50
C ARG A 274 -10.33 -1.12 15.03
N ALA A 275 -9.78 -2.24 15.53
CA ALA A 275 -9.57 -2.42 16.97
C ALA A 275 -8.58 -1.41 17.57
N ILE A 276 -7.59 -0.96 16.80
CA ILE A 276 -6.68 0.12 17.22
C ILE A 276 -7.44 1.45 17.28
N MET A 277 -8.18 1.79 16.22
CA MET A 277 -8.96 3.03 16.11
C MET A 277 -10.04 3.14 17.19
N GLU A 278 -10.59 2.01 17.67
CA GLU A 278 -11.51 2.00 18.82
C GLU A 278 -10.85 2.44 20.13
N LYS A 279 -9.55 2.18 20.31
CA LYS A 279 -8.80 2.54 21.53
C LYS A 279 -8.04 3.86 21.42
N CYS A 280 -7.61 4.23 20.22
CA CYS A 280 -6.88 5.45 19.92
C CYS A 280 -7.43 5.96 18.60
N GLN A 281 -8.28 6.99 18.66
CA GLN A 281 -9.18 7.30 17.55
C GLN A 281 -8.47 8.03 16.41
N THR A 282 -7.38 8.73 16.71
CA THR A 282 -6.74 9.63 15.75
C THR A 282 -5.22 9.45 15.72
N GLY A 283 -4.62 9.76 14.57
CA GLY A 283 -3.15 9.84 14.43
C GLY A 283 -2.52 10.84 15.41
N LYS A 284 -3.24 11.92 15.75
CA LYS A 284 -2.82 12.89 16.77
C LYS A 284 -2.71 12.27 18.17
N GLU A 285 -3.74 11.54 18.60
CA GLU A 285 -3.70 10.81 19.88
C GLU A 285 -2.59 9.77 19.90
N TRP A 286 -2.40 9.07 18.79
CA TRP A 286 -1.33 8.09 18.62
C TRP A 286 0.04 8.72 18.82
N MET A 287 0.34 9.78 18.07
CA MET A 287 1.62 10.49 18.17
C MET A 287 1.83 11.15 19.54
N GLY A 288 0.75 11.48 20.26
CA GLY A 288 0.78 11.98 21.63
C GLY A 288 1.12 10.95 22.71
N MET A 289 1.20 9.65 22.38
CA MET A 289 1.51 8.62 23.37
C MET A 289 2.91 8.76 23.94
N THR A 290 3.01 8.76 25.27
CA THR A 290 4.27 8.63 26.01
C THR A 290 4.87 7.23 25.81
N GLN A 291 6.18 7.08 26.03
CA GLN A 291 6.84 5.76 25.97
C GLN A 291 6.17 4.72 26.88
N LYS A 292 5.69 5.12 28.07
CA LYS A 292 4.97 4.23 29.00
C LYS A 292 3.64 3.76 28.40
N GLN A 293 2.88 4.68 27.78
CA GLN A 293 1.63 4.34 27.10
C GLN A 293 1.88 3.40 25.92
N ARG A 294 2.91 3.66 25.10
CA ARG A 294 3.31 2.78 23.98
C ARG A 294 3.63 1.35 24.43
N HIS A 295 4.37 1.19 25.53
CA HIS A 295 4.65 -0.14 26.10
C HIS A 295 3.40 -0.85 26.64
N ALA A 296 2.44 -0.08 27.17
CA ALA A 296 1.19 -0.60 27.69
C ALA A 296 0.14 -0.86 26.60
N PHE A 297 0.29 -0.23 25.42
CA PHE A 297 -0.66 -0.33 24.33
C PHE A 297 -0.68 -1.74 23.75
N LYS A 298 -1.83 -2.40 23.86
CA LYS A 298 -2.05 -3.77 23.38
C LYS A 298 -3.41 -3.95 22.73
N ILE A 299 -3.42 -4.67 21.62
CA ILE A 299 -4.63 -5.14 20.93
C ILE A 299 -4.61 -6.66 20.90
N ALA A 300 -5.63 -7.29 21.49
CA ALA A 300 -5.70 -8.75 21.63
C ALA A 300 -4.39 -9.37 22.19
N GLY A 301 -3.77 -8.71 23.18
CA GLY A 301 -2.51 -9.14 23.79
C GLY A 301 -1.24 -8.82 22.99
N ARG A 302 -1.36 -8.33 21.75
CA ARG A 302 -0.23 -7.94 20.87
C ARG A 302 0.22 -6.51 21.17
N GLY A 303 1.53 -6.31 21.41
CA GLY A 303 2.14 -4.97 21.52
C GLY A 303 2.54 -4.40 20.15
N GLU A 304 3.06 -3.17 20.12
CA GLU A 304 3.33 -2.42 18.88
C GLU A 304 4.18 -3.16 17.84
N ILE A 305 5.20 -3.92 18.25
CA ILE A 305 6.03 -4.70 17.29
C ILE A 305 5.24 -5.82 16.62
N ALA A 306 4.39 -6.51 17.37
CA ALA A 306 3.54 -7.57 16.82
C ALA A 306 2.43 -6.97 15.95
N ILE A 307 1.92 -5.80 16.31
CA ILE A 307 0.98 -5.03 15.47
C ILE A 307 1.67 -4.62 14.16
N ALA A 308 2.85 -4.02 14.23
CA ALA A 308 3.63 -3.62 13.06
C ALA A 308 3.87 -4.79 12.11
N THR A 309 4.25 -5.95 12.64
CA THR A 309 4.44 -7.18 11.85
C THR A 309 3.16 -7.62 11.15
N ALA A 310 2.00 -7.53 11.82
CA ALA A 310 0.71 -7.86 11.24
C ALA A 310 0.27 -6.86 10.15
N LEU A 311 0.75 -5.62 10.22
CA LEU A 311 0.57 -4.59 9.18
C LEU A 311 1.68 -4.62 8.11
N GLY A 312 2.51 -5.67 8.07
CA GLY A 312 3.56 -5.85 7.06
C GLY A 312 4.85 -5.04 7.30
N LEU A 313 4.96 -4.33 8.43
CA LEU A 313 6.13 -3.51 8.76
C LEU A 313 7.21 -4.31 9.51
N LYS A 314 8.47 -4.08 9.17
CA LYS A 314 9.64 -4.63 9.86
C LYS A 314 10.25 -3.60 10.80
N LEU A 315 9.65 -3.43 11.98
CA LEU A 315 10.12 -2.50 13.01
C LEU A 315 10.92 -3.22 14.10
N LYS A 316 11.88 -2.54 14.71
CA LYS A 316 12.74 -3.10 15.77
C LYS A 316 12.30 -2.66 17.15
N ASN A 317 11.86 -1.40 17.29
CA ASN A 317 11.57 -0.78 18.57
C ASN A 317 10.61 0.42 18.47
N ALA A 318 9.45 0.25 17.82
CA ALA A 318 8.40 1.28 17.73
C ALA A 318 8.06 1.93 19.09
N CYS A 319 8.06 1.17 20.18
CA CYS A 319 7.74 1.71 21.50
C CYS A 319 8.77 2.75 22.02
N ARG A 320 10.01 2.72 21.54
CA ARG A 320 11.10 3.62 21.99
C ARG A 320 11.62 4.55 20.91
N ASN A 321 11.43 4.20 19.65
CA ASN A 321 11.88 4.96 18.51
C ASN A 321 10.70 5.77 17.96
N PRO A 322 10.67 7.11 18.13
CA PRO A 322 9.59 7.96 17.63
C PRO A 322 9.35 7.82 16.13
N TYR A 323 10.39 7.60 15.33
CA TYR A 323 10.26 7.41 13.90
C TYR A 323 9.53 6.11 13.55
N GLU A 324 9.91 4.99 14.17
CA GLU A 324 9.22 3.72 13.95
C GLU A 324 7.79 3.75 14.49
N HIS A 325 7.54 4.49 15.57
CA HIS A 325 6.19 4.74 16.06
C HIS A 325 5.34 5.55 15.06
N ALA A 326 5.95 6.54 14.40
CA ALA A 326 5.31 7.31 13.34
C ALA A 326 5.06 6.47 12.09
N LEU A 327 5.98 5.58 11.69
CA LEU A 327 5.76 4.62 10.59
C LEU A 327 4.61 3.67 10.90
N LEU A 328 4.55 3.16 12.13
CA LEU A 328 3.43 2.34 12.56
C LEU A 328 2.11 3.12 12.54
N GLY A 329 2.14 4.36 13.04
CA GLY A 329 1.01 5.28 12.95
C GLY A 329 0.56 5.50 11.51
N GLN A 330 1.50 5.72 10.59
CA GLN A 330 1.22 5.90 9.17
C GLN A 330 0.53 4.68 8.58
N ALA A 331 0.91 3.46 8.96
CA ALA A 331 0.25 2.24 8.49
C ALA A 331 -1.14 2.01 9.09
N ILE A 332 -1.46 2.65 10.22
CA ILE A 332 -2.77 2.53 10.89
C ILE A 332 -3.72 3.63 10.42
N TYR A 333 -3.29 4.89 10.47
CA TYR A 333 -4.13 6.08 10.28
C TYR A 333 -3.85 6.81 8.96
N GLY A 334 -2.89 6.35 8.16
CA GLY A 334 -2.42 7.08 7.00
C GLY A 334 -1.57 8.30 7.36
N SER A 335 -1.26 9.09 6.33
CA SER A 335 -0.36 10.25 6.41
C SER A 335 -1.05 11.50 6.99
N THR A 336 -1.45 11.45 8.27
CA THR A 336 -1.97 12.62 9.01
C THR A 336 -0.89 13.69 9.19
N ILE A 337 -1.28 14.94 9.48
CA ILE A 337 -0.35 16.07 9.66
C ILE A 337 0.72 15.73 10.71
N GLU A 338 0.32 15.21 11.87
CA GLU A 338 1.23 14.89 12.97
C GLU A 338 2.20 13.75 12.62
N ILE A 339 1.71 12.73 11.91
CA ILE A 339 2.52 11.58 11.48
C ILE A 339 3.53 12.04 10.41
N SER A 340 3.07 12.75 9.39
CA SER A 340 3.92 13.25 8.31
C SER A 340 4.98 14.21 8.83
N GLN A 341 4.64 15.10 9.77
CA GLN A 341 5.61 15.99 10.39
C GLN A 341 6.68 15.20 11.16
N ALA A 342 6.29 14.21 11.97
CA ALA A 342 7.26 13.39 12.69
C ALA A 342 8.20 12.58 11.77
N LEU A 343 7.68 12.08 10.64
CA LEU A 343 8.49 11.38 9.64
C LEU A 343 9.45 12.33 8.90
N ASN A 344 8.99 13.54 8.58
CA ASN A 344 9.81 14.56 7.92
C ASN A 344 10.90 15.11 8.84
N ASP A 345 10.57 15.36 10.11
CA ASP A 345 11.55 15.75 11.13
C ASP A 345 12.68 14.71 11.23
N GLU A 346 12.36 13.41 11.16
CA GLU A 346 13.40 12.38 11.16
C GLU A 346 14.26 12.39 9.89
N LYS A 347 13.63 12.50 8.71
CA LYS A 347 14.37 12.57 7.45
C LYS A 347 15.30 13.77 7.44
N GLU A 348 14.82 14.92 7.89
CA GLU A 348 15.62 16.14 8.02
C GLU A 348 16.77 15.95 9.01
N TRP A 349 16.48 15.36 10.17
CA TRP A 349 17.48 15.05 11.20
C TRP A 349 18.60 14.16 10.66
N LEU A 350 18.28 13.10 9.91
CA LEU A 350 19.30 12.22 9.32
C LEU A 350 20.25 12.99 8.39
N VAL A 351 19.70 13.88 7.55
CA VAL A 351 20.50 14.72 6.65
C VAL A 351 21.35 15.74 7.43
N ILE A 352 20.84 16.28 8.54
CA ILE A 352 21.57 17.24 9.40
C ILE A 352 22.66 16.53 10.20
N ALA A 353 22.37 15.37 10.77
CA ALA A 353 23.28 14.62 11.64
C ALA A 353 24.52 14.12 10.91
N GLU A 354 24.44 13.89 9.60
CA GLU A 354 25.59 13.57 8.74
C GLU A 354 26.49 14.79 8.45
N LYS A 355 26.04 16.01 8.78
CA LYS A 355 26.73 17.27 8.49
C LYS A 355 26.95 18.08 9.77
N PRO A 356 28.00 17.76 10.57
CA PRO A 356 28.25 18.40 11.86
C PRO A 356 28.26 19.93 11.82
N GLU A 357 28.83 20.55 10.79
CA GLU A 357 28.85 22.01 10.68
C GLU A 357 27.47 22.61 10.43
N LYS A 358 26.63 21.98 9.58
CA LYS A 358 25.23 22.42 9.39
C LYS A 358 24.45 22.30 10.70
N LEU A 359 24.68 21.25 11.47
CA LEU A 359 24.08 21.09 12.79
C LEU A 359 24.51 22.20 13.76
N LYS A 360 25.82 22.53 13.80
CA LYS A 360 26.33 23.65 14.61
C LYS A 360 25.74 24.99 14.17
N GLU A 361 25.60 25.23 12.87
CA GLU A 361 24.96 26.44 12.32
C GLU A 361 23.52 26.57 12.80
N LEU A 362 22.73 25.50 12.77
CA LEU A 362 21.35 25.51 13.27
C LEU A 362 21.28 25.79 14.78
N VAL A 363 22.19 25.22 15.57
CA VAL A 363 22.26 25.56 17.01
C VAL A 363 22.64 27.02 17.20
N ARG A 364 23.64 27.52 16.47
CA ARG A 364 24.07 28.93 16.52
C ARG A 364 22.98 29.88 16.04
N ALA A 365 22.12 29.47 15.11
CA ALA A 365 20.97 30.28 14.69
C ALA A 365 19.95 30.47 15.82
N ALA A 366 19.72 29.43 16.63
CA ALA A 366 18.84 29.51 17.81
C ALA A 366 19.50 30.23 19.00
N PHE A 367 20.80 29.99 19.20
CA PHE A 367 21.62 30.57 20.26
C PHE A 367 22.90 31.17 19.66
N PRO A 368 22.90 32.45 19.25
CA PRO A 368 24.02 33.04 18.52
C PRO A 368 25.35 33.11 19.26
N THR A 369 25.34 33.01 20.59
CA THR A 369 26.54 33.19 21.42
C THR A 369 26.70 32.04 22.41
N ALA A 370 27.95 31.70 22.74
CA ALA A 370 28.28 30.72 23.78
C ALA A 370 27.70 31.14 25.14
N LYS A 371 27.71 32.44 25.46
CA LYS A 371 27.06 32.99 26.66
C LYS A 371 25.57 32.70 26.71
N GLY A 372 24.87 32.87 25.58
CA GLY A 372 23.43 32.57 25.47
C GLY A 372 23.13 31.08 25.64
N TRP A 373 24.00 30.21 25.09
CA TRP A 373 23.91 28.76 25.27
C TRP A 373 24.08 28.36 26.74
N ILE A 374 25.21 28.72 27.36
CA ILE A 374 25.51 28.39 28.77
C ILE A 374 24.47 28.98 29.73
N GLY A 375 23.87 30.12 29.38
CA GLY A 375 22.83 30.78 30.17
C GLY A 375 21.44 30.15 30.06
N MET A 376 21.26 29.06 29.31
CA MET A 376 19.97 28.37 29.19
C MET A 376 19.48 27.88 30.55
N ILE A 377 18.21 28.15 30.88
CA ILE A 377 17.56 27.54 32.04
C ILE A 377 17.12 26.10 31.71
N ASN A 378 16.92 25.25 32.73
CA ASN A 378 16.48 23.85 32.55
C ASN A 378 15.26 23.69 31.63
N LYS A 379 14.30 24.63 31.70
CA LYS A 379 13.15 24.65 30.80
C LYS A 379 13.56 24.82 29.33
N GLN A 380 14.47 25.76 29.04
CA GLN A 380 14.99 25.97 27.69
C GLN A 380 15.81 24.77 27.20
N MET A 381 16.64 24.16 28.05
CA MET A 381 17.41 22.94 27.70
C MET A 381 16.50 21.77 27.35
N THR A 382 15.39 21.62 28.07
CA THR A 382 14.41 20.53 27.83
C THR A 382 13.51 20.80 26.63
N GLU A 383 13.20 22.06 26.33
CA GLU A 383 12.37 22.47 25.19
C GLU A 383 13.18 22.60 23.89
N PHE A 384 14.49 22.86 23.96
CA PHE A 384 15.34 23.04 22.80
C PHE A 384 15.47 21.75 21.99
N LYS A 385 15.09 21.83 20.71
CA LYS A 385 15.10 20.73 19.77
C LYS A 385 15.47 21.21 18.38
N ILE A 386 16.22 20.40 17.65
CA ILE A 386 16.47 20.55 16.20
C ILE A 386 15.81 19.35 15.53
N SER A 387 14.85 19.60 14.64
CA SER A 387 14.04 18.56 13.97
C SER A 387 13.51 17.51 14.98
N GLY A 388 12.92 18.00 16.08
CA GLY A 388 12.37 17.17 17.17
C GLY A 388 13.39 16.50 18.10
N ARG A 389 14.70 16.65 17.86
CA ARG A 389 15.78 16.01 18.63
C ARG A 389 16.43 16.97 19.63
N GLY A 390 16.52 16.55 20.89
CA GLY A 390 17.13 17.35 21.97
C GLY A 390 18.65 17.20 22.07
N GLU A 391 19.23 17.88 23.06
CA GLU A 391 20.69 18.02 23.24
C GLU A 391 21.48 16.71 23.22
N ARG A 392 20.95 15.62 23.78
CA ARG A 392 21.65 14.31 23.77
C ARG A 392 21.84 13.76 22.35
N ALA A 393 20.86 13.95 21.48
CA ALA A 393 20.96 13.51 20.09
C ALA A 393 21.94 14.40 19.32
N ILE A 394 21.93 15.72 19.58
CA ILE A 394 22.89 16.68 19.04
C ILE A 394 24.32 16.30 19.46
N ALA A 395 24.54 16.02 20.74
CA ALA A 395 25.83 15.55 21.25
C ALA A 395 26.31 14.29 20.53
N THR A 396 25.41 13.31 20.35
CA THR A 396 25.73 12.06 19.64
C THR A 396 26.12 12.32 18.19
N ALA A 397 25.38 13.18 17.48
CA ALA A 397 25.66 13.54 16.09
C ALA A 397 27.00 14.30 15.95
N LEU A 398 27.41 15.03 16.98
CA LEU A 398 28.73 15.68 17.06
C LEU A 398 29.84 14.74 17.57
N GLY A 399 29.57 13.44 17.72
CA GLY A 399 30.56 12.44 18.14
C GLY A 399 30.83 12.41 19.65
N LEU A 400 30.04 13.10 20.47
CA LEU A 400 30.18 13.12 21.92
C LEU A 400 29.35 12.00 22.57
N LYS A 401 29.88 11.42 23.65
CA LYS A 401 29.22 10.37 24.45
C LYS A 401 28.68 10.92 25.77
N LEU A 402 27.78 11.89 25.68
CA LEU A 402 27.15 12.54 26.86
C LEU A 402 25.91 11.75 27.30
N LYS A 403 25.67 11.66 28.62
CA LYS A 403 24.56 10.87 29.17
C LYS A 403 23.27 11.69 29.30
N ASN A 404 23.37 12.91 29.80
CA ASN A 404 22.26 13.80 30.12
C ASN A 404 22.66 15.29 30.06
N PRO A 405 23.03 15.82 28.87
CA PRO A 405 23.46 17.22 28.75
C PRO A 405 22.40 18.23 29.23
N CYS A 406 21.11 17.94 29.08
CA CYS A 406 20.05 18.85 29.53
C CYS A 406 19.82 18.88 31.05
N GLY A 407 20.43 17.97 31.81
CA GLY A 407 20.30 17.93 33.28
C GLY A 407 21.64 17.89 34.00
N ASN A 408 22.74 18.15 33.29
CA ASN A 408 24.09 18.21 33.83
C ASN A 408 24.82 19.37 33.15
N SER A 409 25.06 20.44 33.92
CA SER A 409 25.70 21.68 33.48
C SER A 409 27.08 21.46 32.86
N TYR A 410 27.87 20.54 33.39
CA TYR A 410 29.16 20.16 32.82
C TYR A 410 29.03 19.54 31.42
N GLU A 411 28.14 18.56 31.24
CA GLU A 411 27.87 17.95 29.94
C GLU A 411 27.26 18.97 28.95
N HIS A 412 26.40 19.87 29.42
CA HIS A 412 25.87 20.98 28.61
C HIS A 412 26.99 21.91 28.11
N ALA A 413 27.96 22.23 28.97
CA ALA A 413 29.12 23.03 28.62
C ALA A 413 30.06 22.30 27.65
N LEU A 414 30.26 20.99 27.79
CA LEU A 414 31.00 20.17 26.83
C LEU A 414 30.35 20.16 25.45
N LEU A 415 29.01 20.06 25.40
CA LEU A 415 28.26 20.18 24.16
C LEU A 415 28.45 21.58 23.56
N GLY A 416 28.37 22.62 24.39
CA GLY A 416 28.68 24.00 24.01
C GLY A 416 30.08 24.14 23.41
N GLN A 417 31.10 23.50 24.01
CA GLN A 417 32.47 23.51 23.49
C GLN A 417 32.56 22.93 22.07
N ALA A 418 31.85 21.84 21.80
CA ALA A 418 31.82 21.25 20.46
C ALA A 418 31.11 22.15 19.43
N ILE A 419 30.15 22.97 19.87
CA ILE A 419 29.38 23.86 19.01
C ILE A 419 30.09 25.20 18.78
N TYR A 420 30.61 25.85 19.81
CA TYR A 420 31.16 27.22 19.74
C TYR A 420 32.69 27.28 19.85
N GLY A 421 33.36 26.16 20.15
CA GLY A 421 34.78 26.14 20.48
C GLY A 421 35.05 26.54 21.94
N SER A 422 36.33 26.65 22.29
CA SER A 422 36.79 27.02 23.65
C SER A 422 36.71 28.53 23.90
N THR A 423 35.51 29.06 24.09
CA THR A 423 35.29 30.45 24.51
C THR A 423 35.57 30.63 26.01
N ILE A 424 35.66 31.89 26.45
CA ILE A 424 35.88 32.21 27.87
C ILE A 424 34.72 31.68 28.71
N GLU A 425 33.48 31.88 28.25
CA GLU A 425 32.26 31.46 28.95
C GLU A 425 32.19 29.93 29.10
N ILE A 426 32.53 29.19 28.05
CA ILE A 426 32.55 27.72 28.09
C ILE A 426 33.67 27.22 29.01
N SER A 427 34.84 27.85 28.95
CA SER A 427 35.98 27.46 29.78
C SER A 427 35.71 27.70 31.27
N GLN A 428 35.04 28.81 31.60
CA GLN A 428 34.59 29.11 32.96
C GLN A 428 33.59 28.06 33.44
N ALA A 429 32.52 27.81 32.69
CA ALA A 429 31.50 26.82 33.04
C ALA A 429 32.08 25.40 33.25
N LEU A 430 33.06 25.00 32.43
CA LEU A 430 33.74 23.70 32.58
C LEU A 430 34.66 23.62 33.79
N ASN A 431 35.21 24.75 34.25
CA ASN A 431 36.08 24.79 35.43
C ASN A 431 35.25 24.83 36.71
N ASP A 432 34.19 25.64 36.74
CA ASP A 432 33.30 25.77 37.90
C ASP A 432 32.72 24.41 38.31
N GLU A 433 32.42 23.55 37.34
CA GLU A 433 31.88 22.20 37.56
C GLU A 433 32.94 21.13 37.88
N LYS A 434 34.24 21.39 37.63
CA LYS A 434 35.32 20.46 38.01
C LYS A 434 35.68 20.55 39.50
N GLU A 435 35.31 21.64 40.15
CA GLU A 435 35.60 21.90 41.57
C GLU A 435 34.54 21.30 42.52
N TRP A 436 33.45 20.74 41.95
CA TRP A 436 32.39 20.01 42.65
C TRP A 436 32.51 18.50 42.42
#